data_AF-A0A2D8YXK2-F1
#
_entry.id   AF-A0A2D8YXK2-F1
#
_cell.length_a   1.000
_cell.length_b   1.000
_cell.length_c   1.000
_cell.angle_alpha   90.00
_cell.angle_beta   90.00
_cell.angle_gamma   90.00
#
_symmetry.space_group_name_H-M   'P 1'
#
loop_
_entity.id
_entity.type
_entity.pdbx_description
1 polymer ?
#
loop_
_entity_poly.entity_id
_entity_poly.type
_entity_poly.pdbx_seq_one_letter_code
_entity_poly.pdbx_strand_id
1 'polypeptide(L)' 'EIYEMSDEIWAKVEAGEPPGLYCGPVELDDGRVLDGILYPREMAEGKHKDISAFGGWREYAATLGS' A
#
# COMPACT_ATOMS: atom_id res chain seq x y z
N GLU A 1 -4.06 -5.51 -4.31
CA GLU A 1 -4.90 -5.48 -5.53
C GLU A 1 -4.06 -4.92 -6.67
N ILE A 2 -4.31 -5.29 -7.93
CA ILE A 2 -3.50 -4.86 -9.09
C ILE A 2 -4.45 -4.24 -10.12
N TYR A 3 -4.10 -3.07 -10.64
CA TYR A 3 -4.88 -2.32 -11.62
C TYR A 3 -3.97 -1.84 -12.76
N GLU A 4 -4.46 -1.87 -14.00
CA GLU A 4 -3.81 -1.19 -15.13
C GLU A 4 -4.29 0.26 -15.15
N MET A 5 -3.36 1.21 -15.21
CA MET A 5 -3.64 2.64 -15.17
C MET A 5 -2.84 3.36 -16.24
N SER A 6 -3.44 4.39 -16.86
CA SER A 6 -2.70 5.32 -17.70
C SER A 6 -1.96 6.35 -16.85
N ASP A 7 -0.91 6.96 -17.43
CA ASP A 7 -0.12 8.01 -16.78
C ASP A 7 -1.00 9.19 -16.29
N GLU A 8 -2.07 9.53 -17.02
CA GLU A 8 -2.99 10.60 -16.63
C GLU A 8 -3.79 10.25 -15.37
N ILE A 9 -4.24 8.99 -15.25
CA ILE A 9 -4.96 8.53 -14.05
C ILE A 9 -3.98 8.43 -12.88
N TRP A 10 -2.78 7.90 -13.14
CA TRP A 10 -1.72 7.81 -12.14
C TRP A 10 -1.38 9.18 -11.54
N ALA A 11 -1.16 10.21 -12.38
CA ALA A 11 -0.87 11.56 -11.92
C ALA A 11 -1.96 12.15 -11.00
N LYS A 12 -3.23 11.81 -11.25
CA LYS A 12 -4.35 12.24 -10.38
C LYS A 12 -4.36 11.51 -9.05
N VAL A 13 -4.03 10.21 -9.04
CA VAL A 13 -3.91 9.42 -7.82
C VAL A 13 -2.75 9.94 -6.98
N GLU A 14 -1.57 10.07 -7.58
CA GLU A 14 -0.36 10.56 -6.90
C GLU A 14 -0.57 11.95 -6.28
N ALA A 15 -1.27 12.85 -6.97
CA ALA A 15 -1.59 14.17 -6.43
C ALA A 15 -2.55 14.16 -5.22
N GLY A 16 -3.30 13.07 -5.03
CA GLY A 16 -4.24 12.88 -3.92
C GLY A 16 -3.72 12.00 -2.77
N GLU A 17 -2.53 11.40 -2.92
CA GLU A 17 -1.99 10.49 -1.91
C GLU A 17 -1.58 11.24 -0.63
N PRO A 18 -1.92 10.72 0.56
CA PRO A 18 -1.42 11.24 1.83
C PRO A 18 0.12 11.31 1.90
N PRO A 19 0.67 12.27 2.67
CA PRO A 19 2.11 12.39 2.83
C PRO A 19 2.78 11.10 3.29
N GLY A 20 3.85 10.72 2.59
CA GLY A 20 4.67 9.56 2.90
C GLY A 20 4.29 8.30 2.13
N LEU A 21 3.16 8.26 1.42
CA LEU A 21 2.90 7.20 0.45
C LEU A 21 3.64 7.49 -0.86
N TYR A 22 4.22 6.45 -1.46
CA TYR A 22 4.93 6.57 -2.73
C TYR A 22 4.81 5.28 -3.55
N CYS A 23 5.01 5.38 -4.85
CA CYS A 23 5.03 4.23 -5.75
C CYS A 23 6.44 3.66 -5.86
N GLY A 24 6.57 2.34 -5.72
CA GLY A 24 7.85 1.65 -5.86
C GLY A 24 7.70 0.15 -6.10
N PRO A 25 8.81 -0.55 -6.36
CA PRO A 25 8.77 -1.95 -6.76
C PRO A 25 8.33 -2.88 -5.62
N VAL A 26 7.42 -3.79 -5.92
CA VAL A 26 6.92 -4.85 -5.03
C VAL A 26 7.04 -6.20 -5.74
N GLU A 27 7.66 -7.16 -5.07
CA GLU A 27 7.73 -8.55 -5.53
C GLU A 27 6.45 -9.30 -5.13
N LEU A 28 5.83 -9.97 -6.10
CA LEU A 28 4.66 -10.81 -5.92
C LEU A 28 5.06 -12.28 -5.68
N ASP A 29 4.12 -13.08 -5.20
CA ASP A 29 4.34 -14.51 -4.92
C ASP A 29 4.73 -15.34 -6.16
N ASP A 30 4.29 -14.91 -7.35
CA ASP A 30 4.62 -15.49 -8.64
C ASP A 30 5.97 -15.01 -9.20
N GLY A 31 6.71 -14.20 -8.44
CA GLY A 31 8.03 -13.68 -8.79
C GLY A 31 8.02 -12.48 -9.73
N ARG A 32 6.85 -11.96 -10.14
CA ARG A 32 6.78 -10.68 -10.86
C ARG A 32 7.12 -9.53 -9.93
N VAL A 33 7.73 -8.49 -10.48
CA VAL A 33 7.93 -7.20 -9.80
C VAL A 33 7.03 -6.18 -10.48
N LEU A 34 6.10 -5.60 -9.73
CA LEU A 34 5.21 -4.54 -10.20
C LEU A 34 5.33 -3.31 -9.31
N ASP A 35 4.81 -2.19 -9.81
CA ASP A 35 4.66 -0.96 -9.05
C ASP A 35 3.55 -1.10 -7.99
N GLY A 36 3.87 -0.76 -6.75
CA GLY A 36 2.97 -0.81 -5.60
C GLY A 36 3.11 0.41 -4.69
N ILE A 37 2.08 0.65 -3.88
CA ILE A 37 2.06 1.75 -2.92
C ILE A 37 2.79 1.34 -1.64
N LEU A 38 3.82 2.10 -1.29
CA LEU A 38 4.73 1.86 -0.18
C LEU A 38 4.74 3.02 0.80
N TYR A 39 5.21 2.75 2.02
CA TYR A 39 5.38 3.74 3.08
C TYR A 39 6.76 3.57 3.75
N PRO A 40 7.51 4.65 4.04
CA PRO A 40 8.85 4.56 4.62
C PRO A 40 8.86 3.80 5.95
N ARG A 41 9.80 2.84 6.06
CA ARG A 41 9.97 2.00 7.25
C ARG A 41 10.16 2.80 8.54
N GLU A 42 10.98 3.85 8.49
CA GLU A 42 11.26 4.76 9.62
C GLU A 42 10.05 5.60 10.07
N MET A 43 9.05 5.73 9.20
CA MET A 43 7.78 6.38 9.51
C MET A 43 6.74 5.36 9.98
N ALA A 44 6.82 4.10 9.55
CA ALA A 44 5.92 3.03 9.96
C ALA A 44 6.25 2.47 11.36
N GLU A 45 7.48 2.00 11.55
CA GLU A 45 7.86 1.14 12.67
C GLU A 45 7.87 1.91 14.00
N GLY A 46 7.22 1.34 15.02
CA GLY A 46 7.10 1.93 16.36
C GLY A 46 6.11 3.10 16.47
N LYS A 47 5.55 3.58 15.35
CA LYS A 47 4.56 4.69 15.32
C LYS A 47 3.15 4.20 15.01
N HIS A 48 3.03 3.17 14.17
CA HIS A 48 1.75 2.59 13.76
C HIS A 48 1.61 1.16 14.26
N LYS A 49 0.36 0.71 14.39
CA LYS A 49 0.05 -0.67 14.74
C LYS A 49 0.52 -1.59 13.61
N ASP A 50 1.33 -2.58 13.96
CA ASP A 50 1.65 -3.66 13.06
C ASP A 50 0.41 -4.55 12.84
N ILE A 51 0.05 -4.73 11.57
CA ILE A 51 -1.07 -5.57 11.14
C ILE A 51 -0.60 -6.76 10.28
N SER A 52 0.69 -7.07 10.27
CA SER A 52 1.26 -8.16 9.47
C SER A 52 0.72 -9.54 9.84
N ALA A 53 0.14 -9.69 11.03
CA ALA A 53 -0.56 -10.92 11.44
C ALA A 53 -1.95 -11.08 10.80
N PHE A 54 -2.48 -10.03 10.16
CA PHE A 54 -3.71 -10.09 9.37
C PHE A 54 -3.39 -10.40 7.91
N GLY A 55 -4.34 -11.01 7.19
CA GLY A 55 -4.19 -11.31 5.77
C GLY A 55 -4.16 -10.09 4.84
N GLY A 56 -4.33 -8.88 5.40
CA GLY A 56 -4.37 -7.63 4.66
C GLY A 56 -5.18 -6.55 5.37
N TRP A 57 -5.29 -5.40 4.71
CA TRP A 57 -6.05 -4.25 5.22
C TRP A 57 -7.54 -4.57 5.41
N ARG A 58 -8.16 -5.33 4.49
CA ARG A 58 -9.60 -5.65 4.55
C ARG A 58 -9.91 -6.53 5.78
N GLU A 59 -9.09 -7.54 6.03
CA GLU A 59 -9.18 -8.44 7.18
C GLU A 59 -8.98 -7.69 8.49
N TYR A 60 -7.99 -6.78 8.55
CA TYR A 60 -7.78 -5.93 9.70
C TYR A 60 -8.97 -4.98 9.93
N ALA A 61 -9.44 -4.29 8.89
CA ALA A 61 -10.55 -3.33 8.99
C ALA A 61 -11.85 -3.99 9.48
N ALA A 62 -12.10 -5.24 9.10
CA ALA A 62 -13.24 -6.02 9.61
C ALA A 62 -13.20 -6.20 11.14
N THR A 63 -12.02 -6.19 11.76
CA THR A 63 -11.87 -6.27 13.23
C THR A 63 -12.14 -4.95 13.97
N LEU A 64 -12.16 -3.83 13.25
CA LEU A 64 -12.43 -2.50 13.82
C LEU A 64 -13.94 -2.19 13.92
N GLY A 65 -14.78 -2.98 13.24
CA GLY A 65 -16.22 -2.79 13.15
C GLY A 65 -17.02 -3.69 14.09
N SER A 66 -16.69 -3.71 15.39
CA SER A 66 -17.47 -4.38 16.44
C SER A 66 -17.76 -3.43 17.61
#